data_AF-A0A661SC96-F1
#
_entry.id   AF-A0A661SC96-F1
#
_cell.length_a   1.000
_cell.length_b   1.000
_cell.length_c   1.000
_cell.angle_alpha   90.00
_cell.angle_beta   90.00
_cell.angle_gamma   90.00
#
_symmetry.space_group_name_H-M   'P 1'
#
loop_
_entity.id
_entity.type
_entity.pdbx_description
1 polymer ?
#
loop_
_entity_poly.entity_id
_entity_poly.type
_entity_poly.pdbx_seq_one_letter_code
_entity_poly.pdbx_strand_id
1 'polypeptide(L)'
;MTLNNKNKAVPLIVDKAHGAYLGAAIGDALGWPNERQPRRKSSGHTGKDHDFIRWTRRSGGRFYSHEETIEPGEYSDDTQLILATSRSLLTTREWWKHLSYREIPFWTIYERGGGGATKRAANSWLLSRPPWSAENKHNNVRRYFEAGGNGVAMRILPHCLTGVASGRFSSISQQIVANGVITHGHPRALVGALAYGFALWRAFTHKGTLEYGALIEITLQNEKEWGELPDVSGTCPGWIEAAQTWAKGKYTDIWRNTVKEVTEMLHKCRDALMQGALAVDRQVMEQIGAYDRRINGAGTVASAAAIFLSSRYAADPIHGIIDAAFAQGTDTDTIASMTGALLGAVCGPSWLGPYAEKIQDANYLRQIAERIANKDDNVEEKNLATETTITPVKKSDLDSFVSKLQQTRADDTIVLPNSREAKVSKSYAHKVWVKNVEVVSWQLTTFDGQSLFIKKISRKQQPTQENLLKSADEKSDKSENNRKLKDVTRLGIKLPVDNIDKAREFYNRILGLRIVRETRNIVNLEGIIALVPKDYGKESIDNETFGEVRHSILYIETRNFERVVGAVQKSGNRIITPVTQWGGQKFFRCIDPDGNIVEVFDASYRPDKNDV
;
A
#
# COMPACT_ATOMS: atom_id res chain seq x y z
N MET A 1 37.62 -7.52 -43.29
CA MET A 1 37.61 -6.94 -41.92
C MET A 1 36.17 -6.90 -41.43
N THR A 2 35.71 -7.99 -40.83
CA THR A 2 34.38 -8.16 -40.24
C THR A 2 34.59 -8.37 -38.74
N LEU A 3 34.80 -7.26 -38.02
CA LEU A 3 34.92 -7.25 -36.57
C LEU A 3 33.77 -6.42 -35.97
N ASN A 4 33.04 -7.05 -35.05
CA ASN A 4 32.27 -6.43 -33.96
C ASN A 4 30.97 -5.64 -34.24
N ASN A 5 29.98 -6.25 -34.91
CA ASN A 5 28.58 -5.79 -34.78
C ASN A 5 27.86 -6.35 -33.54
N LYS A 6 28.26 -7.52 -33.00
CA LYS A 6 27.66 -8.09 -31.77
C LYS A 6 28.04 -7.30 -30.50
N ASN A 7 29.30 -6.84 -30.39
CA ASN A 7 29.77 -6.09 -29.22
C ASN A 7 29.18 -4.68 -29.06
N LYS A 8 28.57 -4.08 -30.11
CA LYS A 8 27.85 -2.79 -30.00
C LYS A 8 26.37 -2.94 -29.62
N ALA A 9 25.78 -4.12 -29.81
CA ALA A 9 24.37 -4.37 -29.50
C ALA A 9 24.12 -4.61 -28.00
N VAL A 10 25.07 -5.27 -27.30
CA VAL A 10 24.98 -5.57 -25.87
C VAL A 10 25.00 -4.30 -24.99
N PRO A 11 25.87 -3.30 -25.23
CA PRO A 11 25.83 -2.03 -24.48
C PRO A 11 24.49 -1.29 -24.63
N LEU A 12 23.87 -1.35 -25.81
CA LEU A 12 22.63 -0.63 -26.09
C LEU A 12 21.41 -1.24 -25.37
N ILE A 13 21.32 -2.57 -25.26
CA ILE A 13 20.19 -3.21 -24.56
C ILE A 13 20.31 -3.04 -23.05
N VAL A 14 21.52 -3.05 -22.50
CA VAL A 14 21.76 -2.76 -21.08
C VAL A 14 21.36 -1.33 -20.74
N ASP A 15 21.71 -0.34 -21.57
CA ASP A 15 21.27 1.05 -21.37
C ASP A 15 19.75 1.18 -21.41
N LYS A 16 19.09 0.56 -22.38
CA LYS A 16 17.61 0.52 -22.43
C LYS A 16 17.01 -0.18 -21.22
N ALA A 17 17.63 -1.26 -20.72
CA ALA A 17 17.21 -1.95 -19.52
C ALA A 17 17.32 -1.05 -18.29
N HIS A 18 18.44 -0.33 -18.12
CA HIS A 18 18.61 0.67 -17.07
C HIS A 18 17.52 1.75 -17.15
N GLY A 19 17.28 2.30 -18.35
CA GLY A 19 16.23 3.28 -18.59
C GLY A 19 14.87 2.75 -18.19
N ALA A 20 14.51 1.53 -18.60
CA ALA A 20 13.20 0.95 -18.33
C ALA A 20 12.97 0.63 -16.85
N TYR A 21 13.94 0.01 -16.15
CA TYR A 21 13.80 -0.31 -14.72
C TYR A 21 13.77 0.95 -13.85
N LEU A 22 14.67 1.90 -14.10
CA LEU A 22 14.69 3.16 -13.35
C LEU A 22 13.46 4.01 -13.69
N GLY A 23 13.09 4.11 -14.97
CA GLY A 23 11.89 4.83 -15.41
C GLY A 23 10.61 4.27 -14.79
N ALA A 24 10.48 2.94 -14.70
CA ALA A 24 9.36 2.31 -14.00
C ALA A 24 9.34 2.68 -12.52
N ALA A 25 10.46 2.53 -11.82
CA ALA A 25 10.56 2.84 -10.39
C ALA A 25 10.33 4.33 -10.07
N ILE A 26 10.84 5.21 -10.93
CA ILE A 26 10.65 6.66 -10.82
C ILE A 26 9.20 7.05 -11.07
N GLY A 27 8.57 6.50 -12.11
CA GLY A 27 7.15 6.71 -12.38
C GLY A 27 6.26 6.26 -11.23
N ASP A 28 6.51 5.05 -10.71
CA ASP A 28 5.88 4.51 -9.51
C ASP A 28 6.02 5.48 -8.31
N ALA A 29 7.25 5.82 -7.92
CA ALA A 29 7.51 6.68 -6.76
C ALA A 29 6.97 8.12 -6.90
N LEU A 30 6.91 8.67 -8.12
CA LEU A 30 6.27 9.98 -8.39
C LEU A 30 4.74 9.90 -8.37
N GLY A 31 4.17 8.81 -8.89
CA GLY A 31 2.73 8.64 -9.06
C GLY A 31 2.02 8.18 -7.79
N TRP A 32 2.68 7.40 -6.94
CA TRP A 32 2.06 6.80 -5.75
C TRP A 32 1.48 7.79 -4.72
N PRO A 33 2.12 8.94 -4.44
CA PRO A 33 1.53 9.96 -3.57
C PRO A 33 0.22 10.57 -4.13
N ASN A 34 -0.04 10.44 -5.43
CA ASN A 34 -1.15 11.08 -6.15
C ASN A 34 -2.34 10.14 -6.41
N GLU A 35 -2.21 8.82 -6.19
CA GLU A 35 -3.25 7.82 -6.52
C GLU A 35 -4.54 8.04 -5.71
N ARG A 36 -4.40 8.35 -4.41
CA ARG A 36 -5.53 8.54 -3.48
C ARG A 36 -5.18 9.61 -2.47
N GLN A 37 -5.85 10.78 -2.54
CA GLN A 37 -5.57 11.90 -1.63
C GLN A 37 -5.44 11.46 -0.16
N PRO A 38 -4.22 11.47 0.41
CA PRO A 38 -4.08 11.51 1.86
C PRO A 38 -4.52 12.92 2.29
N ARG A 39 -5.03 13.07 3.52
CA ARG A 39 -5.10 14.39 4.15
C ARG A 39 -3.68 14.95 4.19
N ARG A 40 -3.30 15.79 3.23
CA ARG A 40 -2.01 16.49 3.20
C ARG A 40 -1.88 17.28 4.50
N LYS A 41 -0.97 16.87 5.39
CA LYS A 41 -0.26 17.83 6.23
C LYS A 41 0.90 18.31 5.40
N SER A 42 0.66 19.32 4.56
CA SER A 42 1.73 20.02 3.85
C SER A 42 2.58 20.75 4.90
N SER A 43 3.69 20.16 5.32
CA SER A 43 4.82 20.97 5.78
C SER A 43 5.29 21.75 4.57
N GLY A 44 5.06 23.07 4.59
CA GLY A 44 5.08 23.99 3.46
C GLY A 44 6.08 23.65 2.36
N HIS A 45 5.55 23.35 1.17
CA HIS A 45 6.22 23.53 -0.10
C HIS A 45 5.27 24.32 -0.99
N THR A 46 5.53 25.62 -1.07
CA THR A 46 4.99 26.50 -2.11
C THR A 46 5.61 26.09 -3.44
N GLY A 47 4.80 25.99 -4.49
CA GLY A 47 5.08 25.19 -5.69
C GLY A 47 6.37 25.50 -6.46
N LYS A 48 6.87 24.47 -7.17
CA LYS A 48 7.51 24.49 -8.51
C LYS A 48 8.34 23.23 -8.80
N ASP A 49 8.63 22.39 -7.81
CA ASP A 49 9.42 21.18 -8.04
C ASP A 49 8.53 19.94 -8.07
N HIS A 50 8.43 19.31 -9.25
CA HIS A 50 7.86 17.97 -9.46
C HIS A 50 8.79 16.87 -8.90
N ASP A 51 9.42 17.11 -7.75
CA ASP A 51 10.40 16.19 -7.14
C ASP A 51 9.70 15.12 -6.27
N PHE A 52 10.46 14.11 -5.85
CA PHE A 52 10.00 13.13 -4.89
C PHE A 52 9.62 13.79 -3.55
N ILE A 53 8.46 13.43 -3.01
CA ILE A 53 7.95 14.01 -1.77
C ILE A 53 7.88 12.98 -0.65
N ARG A 54 8.15 13.42 0.58
CA ARG A 54 7.77 12.67 1.78
C ARG A 54 6.27 12.82 1.98
N TRP A 55 5.59 11.73 2.28
CA TRP A 55 4.17 11.75 2.60
C TRP A 55 3.79 10.67 3.60
N THR A 56 2.62 10.82 4.21
CA THR A 56 2.09 9.85 5.17
C THR A 56 0.77 9.30 4.66
N ARG A 57 0.62 7.98 4.72
CA ARG A 57 -0.61 7.29 4.33
C ARG A 57 -1.22 6.53 5.49
N ARG A 58 -2.53 6.33 5.40
CA ARG A 58 -3.26 5.45 6.32
C ARG A 58 -3.16 4.02 5.80
N SER A 59 -2.49 3.17 6.56
CA SER A 59 -2.27 1.77 6.23
C SER A 59 -3.01 0.83 7.19
N GLY A 60 -3.29 -0.38 6.73
CA GLY A 60 -3.99 -1.41 7.49
C GLY A 60 -5.52 -1.38 7.36
N GLY A 61 -6.16 -2.51 7.66
CA GLY A 61 -7.61 -2.66 7.62
C GLY A 61 -8.32 -1.96 8.78
N ARG A 62 -9.67 -2.03 8.78
CA ARG A 62 -10.56 -1.43 9.80
C ARG A 62 -10.11 -1.69 11.25
N PHE A 63 -9.48 -2.83 11.51
CA PHE A 63 -9.13 -3.30 12.85
C PHE A 63 -7.68 -3.01 13.30
N TYR A 64 -6.83 -2.44 12.44
CA TYR A 64 -5.40 -2.19 12.75
C TYR A 64 -4.84 -1.00 11.94
N SER A 65 -5.68 0.00 11.75
CA SER A 65 -5.33 1.22 11.04
C SER A 65 -4.20 1.98 11.74
N HIS A 66 -3.16 2.32 10.98
CA HIS A 66 -1.98 3.05 11.45
C HIS A 66 -1.47 4.02 10.38
N GLU A 67 -0.61 4.95 10.77
CA GLU A 67 0.10 5.83 9.84
C GLU A 67 1.41 5.18 9.37
N GLU A 68 1.68 5.26 8.08
CA GLU A 68 2.91 4.83 7.45
C GLU A 68 3.51 6.03 6.71
N THR A 69 4.73 6.40 7.09
CA THR A 69 5.51 7.43 6.40
C THR A 69 6.22 6.77 5.21
N ILE A 70 6.11 7.41 4.06
CA ILE A 70 6.77 7.06 2.81
C ILE A 70 7.82 8.13 2.57
N GLU A 71 9.08 7.73 2.46
CA GLU A 71 10.19 8.64 2.21
C GLU A 71 10.29 9.01 0.72
N PRO A 72 10.89 10.18 0.37
CA PRO A 72 11.09 10.56 -1.03
C PRO A 72 11.82 9.46 -1.81
N GLY A 73 11.27 9.08 -2.97
CA GLY A 73 11.85 8.07 -3.85
C GLY A 73 11.52 6.63 -3.49
N GLU A 74 10.74 6.38 -2.43
CA GLU A 74 10.27 5.02 -2.13
C GLU A 74 9.17 4.56 -3.09
N TYR A 75 9.33 3.35 -3.63
CA TYR A 75 8.43 2.77 -4.64
C TYR A 75 7.36 1.85 -4.01
N SER A 76 6.29 1.57 -4.75
CA SER A 76 5.12 0.78 -4.32
C SER A 76 5.21 -0.69 -4.74
N ASP A 77 4.08 -1.40 -4.76
CA ASP A 77 4.02 -2.79 -5.19
C ASP A 77 4.35 -3.00 -6.67
N ASP A 78 4.17 -1.99 -7.51
CA ASP A 78 4.53 -2.01 -8.92
C ASP A 78 5.99 -2.41 -9.12
N THR A 79 6.89 -1.62 -8.56
CA THR A 79 8.34 -1.90 -8.63
C THR A 79 8.70 -3.17 -7.85
N GLN A 80 8.07 -3.42 -6.70
CA GLN A 80 8.32 -4.65 -5.93
C GLN A 80 8.03 -5.92 -6.76
N LEU A 81 6.96 -5.91 -7.55
CA LEU A 81 6.54 -7.06 -8.35
C LEU A 81 7.32 -7.18 -9.67
N ILE A 82 7.82 -6.08 -10.24
CA ILE A 82 8.84 -6.13 -11.29
C ILE A 82 10.06 -6.88 -10.75
N LEU A 83 10.60 -6.45 -9.61
CA LEU A 83 11.79 -7.06 -8.99
C LEU A 83 11.57 -8.53 -8.61
N ALA A 84 10.38 -8.89 -8.09
CA ALA A 84 10.01 -10.28 -7.81
C ALA A 84 9.98 -11.17 -9.07
N THR A 85 9.47 -10.63 -10.17
CA THR A 85 9.48 -11.30 -11.47
C THR A 85 10.90 -11.46 -11.99
N SER A 86 11.73 -10.41 -11.93
CA SER A 86 13.14 -10.45 -12.35
C SER A 86 13.93 -11.50 -11.58
N ARG A 87 13.84 -11.52 -10.24
CA ARG A 87 14.49 -12.53 -9.41
C ARG A 87 14.08 -13.94 -9.82
N SER A 88 12.79 -14.18 -10.05
CA SER A 88 12.32 -15.51 -10.43
C SER A 88 12.88 -15.97 -11.77
N LEU A 89 12.98 -15.07 -12.75
CA LEU A 89 13.59 -15.36 -14.06
C LEU A 89 15.09 -15.66 -13.96
N LEU A 90 15.78 -15.07 -12.99
CA LEU A 90 17.21 -15.28 -12.75
C LEU A 90 17.51 -16.51 -11.88
N THR A 91 16.50 -17.08 -11.20
CA THR A 91 16.71 -18.20 -10.27
C THR A 91 16.58 -19.57 -10.92
N THR A 92 15.65 -19.76 -11.86
CA THR A 92 15.39 -21.09 -12.45
C THR A 92 14.63 -20.97 -13.76
N ARG A 93 14.75 -21.98 -14.64
CA ARG A 93 13.93 -22.09 -15.87
C ARG A 93 12.46 -22.28 -15.55
N GLU A 94 12.14 -22.93 -14.44
CA GLU A 94 10.77 -23.01 -13.91
C GLU A 94 10.40 -21.77 -13.08
N TRP A 95 10.75 -20.57 -13.60
CA TRP A 95 10.60 -19.29 -12.91
C TRP A 95 9.19 -19.09 -12.35
N TRP A 96 8.17 -19.63 -13.01
CA TRP A 96 6.78 -19.52 -12.60
C TRP A 96 6.53 -20.21 -11.26
N LYS A 97 7.20 -21.35 -10.98
CA LYS A 97 7.14 -22.03 -9.68
C LYS A 97 7.84 -21.19 -8.62
N HIS A 98 8.99 -20.60 -8.94
CA HIS A 98 9.69 -19.74 -7.98
C HIS A 98 8.86 -18.49 -7.65
N LEU A 99 8.25 -17.88 -8.67
CA LEU A 99 7.38 -16.73 -8.51
C LEU A 99 6.13 -17.08 -7.68
N SER A 100 5.43 -18.16 -8.04
CA SER A 100 4.17 -18.55 -7.42
C SER A 100 4.33 -19.11 -6.01
N TYR A 101 5.35 -19.93 -5.76
CA TYR A 101 5.53 -20.61 -4.48
C TYR A 101 6.48 -19.91 -3.51
N ARG A 102 7.29 -18.93 -3.94
CA ARG A 102 8.20 -18.19 -3.03
C ARG A 102 7.99 -16.69 -3.06
N GLU A 103 8.20 -16.04 -4.20
CA GLU A 103 8.23 -14.57 -4.27
C GLU A 103 6.87 -13.92 -3.98
N ILE A 104 5.79 -14.39 -4.62
CA ILE A 104 4.43 -13.86 -4.39
C ILE A 104 3.94 -14.13 -2.96
N PRO A 105 4.10 -15.34 -2.37
CA PRO A 105 3.83 -15.57 -0.96
C PRO A 105 4.63 -14.66 -0.02
N PHE A 106 5.94 -14.55 -0.22
CA PHE A 106 6.82 -13.71 0.61
C PHE A 106 6.46 -12.22 0.50
N TRP A 107 6.07 -11.75 -0.69
CA TRP A 107 5.60 -10.38 -0.92
C TRP A 107 4.47 -9.95 0.02
N THR A 108 3.62 -10.87 0.50
CA THR A 108 2.51 -10.54 1.41
C THR A 108 2.91 -9.88 2.73
N ILE A 109 4.17 -9.99 3.17
CA ILE A 109 4.64 -9.39 4.42
C ILE A 109 5.47 -8.11 4.24
N TYR A 110 5.83 -7.77 2.99
CA TYR A 110 6.52 -6.50 2.67
C TYR A 110 5.80 -5.64 1.63
N GLU A 111 4.61 -6.07 1.14
CA GLU A 111 3.80 -5.32 0.19
C GLU A 111 3.54 -3.90 0.66
N ARG A 112 3.66 -2.94 -0.27
CA ARG A 112 3.22 -1.57 -0.03
C ARG A 112 2.39 -1.08 -1.20
N GLY A 113 1.07 -1.07 -1.03
CA GLY A 113 0.15 -0.63 -2.09
C GLY A 113 -0.64 -1.80 -2.71
N GLY A 114 -0.25 -3.02 -2.34
CA GLY A 114 -0.71 -4.28 -2.91
C GLY A 114 -2.20 -4.32 -3.25
N GLY A 115 -2.49 -4.46 -4.55
CA GLY A 115 -3.84 -4.68 -5.06
C GLY A 115 -4.55 -5.86 -4.40
N GLY A 116 -5.84 -5.71 -4.11
CA GLY A 116 -6.61 -6.73 -3.40
C GLY A 116 -6.70 -8.08 -4.14
N ALA A 117 -6.65 -8.07 -5.48
CA ALA A 117 -6.63 -9.29 -6.30
C ALA A 117 -5.32 -10.07 -6.11
N THR A 118 -4.17 -9.41 -6.30
CA THR A 118 -2.84 -9.99 -6.09
C THR A 118 -2.70 -10.59 -4.70
N LYS A 119 -3.13 -9.88 -3.64
CA LYS A 119 -3.08 -10.39 -2.26
C LYS A 119 -3.94 -11.62 -2.04
N ARG A 120 -5.13 -11.70 -2.65
CA ARG A 120 -5.98 -12.90 -2.57
C ARG A 120 -5.33 -14.10 -3.25
N ALA A 121 -4.73 -13.89 -4.42
CA ALA A 121 -3.99 -14.96 -5.11
C ALA A 121 -2.77 -15.42 -4.30
N ALA A 122 -2.00 -14.48 -3.73
CA ALA A 122 -0.88 -14.80 -2.86
C ALA A 122 -1.30 -15.64 -1.64
N ASN A 123 -2.47 -15.37 -1.06
CA ASN A 123 -3.03 -16.19 0.01
C ASN A 123 -3.37 -17.63 -0.42
N SER A 124 -3.78 -17.86 -1.67
CA SER A 124 -3.93 -19.23 -2.20
C SER A 124 -2.57 -19.93 -2.28
N TRP A 125 -1.55 -19.23 -2.77
CA TRP A 125 -0.19 -19.79 -2.88
C TRP A 125 0.47 -20.06 -1.52
N LEU A 126 0.14 -19.30 -0.47
CA LEU A 126 0.55 -19.59 0.91
C LEU A 126 -0.03 -20.92 1.45
N LEU A 127 -1.09 -21.43 0.83
CA LEU A 127 -1.64 -22.76 1.07
C LEU A 127 -1.07 -23.81 0.10
N SER A 128 -0.06 -23.44 -0.69
CA SER A 128 0.56 -24.25 -1.75
C SER A 128 -0.45 -24.66 -2.84
N ARG A 129 -1.47 -23.85 -3.09
CA ARG A 129 -2.52 -24.12 -4.08
C ARG A 129 -2.64 -22.98 -5.10
N PRO A 130 -2.80 -23.27 -6.39
CA PRO A 130 -3.07 -22.23 -7.37
C PRO A 130 -4.43 -21.55 -7.08
N PRO A 131 -4.60 -20.25 -7.40
CA PRO A 131 -5.85 -19.52 -7.18
C PRO A 131 -7.08 -20.16 -7.84
N TRP A 132 -6.90 -20.84 -8.97
CA TRP A 132 -7.96 -21.53 -9.72
C TRP A 132 -8.23 -22.98 -9.25
N SER A 133 -7.53 -23.47 -8.23
CA SER A 133 -7.76 -24.82 -7.69
C SER A 133 -9.20 -25.00 -7.20
N ALA A 134 -9.81 -26.15 -7.52
CA ALA A 134 -11.12 -26.55 -7.03
C ALA A 134 -11.15 -26.76 -5.49
N GLU A 135 -10.00 -26.93 -4.85
CA GLU A 135 -9.89 -27.03 -3.38
C GLU A 135 -10.05 -25.68 -2.68
N ASN A 136 -9.96 -24.56 -3.41
CA ASN A 136 -10.23 -23.25 -2.87
C ASN A 136 -11.75 -23.04 -2.72
N LYS A 137 -12.13 -22.18 -1.77
CA LYS A 137 -13.54 -21.76 -1.62
C LYS A 137 -14.06 -21.22 -2.95
N HIS A 138 -15.25 -21.66 -3.37
CA HIS A 138 -15.88 -21.26 -4.63
C HIS A 138 -15.85 -19.73 -4.86
N ASN A 139 -16.16 -18.93 -3.83
CA ASN A 139 -16.12 -17.46 -3.93
C ASN A 139 -14.70 -16.90 -4.18
N ASN A 140 -13.64 -17.56 -3.67
CA ASN A 140 -12.26 -17.13 -3.92
C ASN A 140 -11.88 -17.38 -5.39
N VAL A 141 -12.22 -18.55 -5.92
CA VAL A 141 -12.00 -18.90 -7.34
C VAL A 141 -12.76 -17.94 -8.25
N ARG A 142 -14.05 -17.68 -7.95
CA ARG A 142 -14.87 -16.70 -8.66
C ARG A 142 -14.21 -15.32 -8.69
N ARG A 143 -13.80 -14.79 -7.54
CA ARG A 143 -13.15 -13.46 -7.43
C ARG A 143 -11.79 -13.37 -8.10
N TYR A 144 -11.12 -14.51 -8.33
CA TYR A 144 -9.88 -14.57 -9.09
C TYR A 144 -10.14 -14.43 -10.60
N PHE A 145 -11.17 -15.10 -11.12
CA PHE A 145 -11.57 -14.94 -12.53
C PHE A 145 -12.30 -13.62 -12.81
N GLU A 146 -12.83 -12.94 -11.80
CA GLU A 146 -13.34 -11.56 -11.90
C GLU A 146 -12.25 -10.48 -11.74
N ALA A 147 -10.99 -10.87 -11.45
CA ALA A 147 -9.90 -9.92 -11.23
C ALA A 147 -9.31 -9.40 -12.55
N GLY A 148 -9.86 -8.29 -13.08
CA GLY A 148 -9.42 -7.62 -14.31
C GLY A 148 -8.45 -6.45 -14.14
N GLY A 149 -7.75 -6.37 -13.00
CA GLY A 149 -6.88 -5.25 -12.67
C GLY A 149 -5.56 -5.19 -13.45
N ASN A 150 -4.86 -4.06 -13.39
CA ASN A 150 -3.55 -3.78 -13.99
C ASN A 150 -2.36 -4.51 -13.35
N GLY A 151 -2.58 -5.23 -12.24
CA GLY A 151 -1.56 -5.94 -11.48
C GLY A 151 -0.62 -6.85 -12.26
N VAL A 152 -1.05 -7.32 -13.44
CA VAL A 152 -0.20 -8.09 -14.37
C VAL A 152 0.66 -7.17 -15.24
N ALA A 153 0.04 -6.17 -15.89
CA ALA A 153 0.71 -5.27 -16.82
C ALA A 153 1.86 -4.50 -16.15
N MET A 154 1.68 -4.08 -14.90
CA MET A 154 2.68 -3.31 -14.16
C MET A 154 3.98 -4.06 -13.88
N ARG A 155 4.00 -5.41 -14.00
CA ARG A 155 5.16 -6.24 -13.60
C ARG A 155 5.76 -7.11 -14.69
N ILE A 156 5.30 -7.00 -15.94
CA ILE A 156 5.78 -7.87 -17.03
C ILE A 156 7.05 -7.40 -17.73
N LEU A 157 7.59 -6.23 -17.34
CA LEU A 157 8.82 -5.66 -17.89
C LEU A 157 9.97 -6.69 -18.05
N PRO A 158 10.26 -7.55 -17.06
CA PRO A 158 11.37 -8.49 -17.17
C PRO A 158 11.19 -9.50 -18.31
N HIS A 159 9.97 -9.96 -18.56
CA HIS A 159 9.66 -10.90 -19.66
C HIS A 159 9.90 -10.29 -21.02
N CYS A 160 9.49 -9.03 -21.20
CA CYS A 160 9.70 -8.29 -22.45
C CYS A 160 11.17 -8.08 -22.75
N LEU A 161 11.99 -7.79 -21.72
CA LEU A 161 13.42 -7.61 -21.87
C LEU A 161 14.13 -8.93 -22.21
N THR A 162 13.85 -10.02 -21.50
CA THR A 162 14.42 -11.34 -21.85
C THR A 162 13.98 -11.81 -23.24
N GLY A 163 12.78 -11.43 -23.67
CA GLY A 163 12.22 -11.78 -24.97
C GLY A 163 12.89 -11.10 -26.17
N VAL A 164 13.75 -10.11 -25.95
CA VAL A 164 14.47 -9.43 -27.03
C VAL A 164 15.34 -10.42 -27.82
N ALA A 165 15.97 -11.38 -27.15
CA ALA A 165 16.83 -12.38 -27.78
C ALA A 165 16.04 -13.42 -28.61
N SER A 166 14.79 -13.74 -28.23
CA SER A 166 13.97 -14.73 -28.96
C SER A 166 13.46 -14.18 -30.30
N GLY A 167 13.32 -12.86 -30.42
CA GLY A 167 12.89 -12.17 -31.63
C GLY A 167 11.44 -12.42 -32.07
N ARG A 168 10.65 -13.18 -31.30
CA ARG A 168 9.23 -13.50 -31.59
C ARG A 168 8.36 -13.18 -30.39
N PHE A 169 7.27 -12.45 -30.58
CA PHE A 169 6.39 -12.10 -29.47
C PHE A 169 5.64 -13.31 -28.91
N SER A 170 5.36 -14.35 -29.71
CA SER A 170 4.63 -15.54 -29.25
C SER A 170 5.27 -16.26 -28.07
N SER A 171 6.60 -16.29 -27.97
CA SER A 171 7.26 -16.83 -26.78
C SER A 171 7.05 -15.93 -25.56
N ILE A 172 7.04 -14.61 -25.76
CA ILE A 172 6.88 -13.59 -24.72
C ILE A 172 5.44 -13.59 -24.21
N SER A 173 4.45 -13.68 -25.11
CA SER A 173 3.03 -13.70 -24.77
C SER A 173 2.68 -14.89 -23.87
N GLN A 174 3.22 -16.07 -24.14
CA GLN A 174 3.10 -17.23 -23.26
C GLN A 174 3.64 -16.95 -21.85
N GLN A 175 4.83 -16.35 -21.72
CA GLN A 175 5.41 -16.00 -20.41
C GLN A 175 4.60 -14.91 -19.68
N ILE A 176 4.10 -13.91 -20.41
CA ILE A 176 3.25 -12.84 -19.87
C ILE A 176 1.96 -13.44 -19.29
N VAL A 177 1.27 -14.31 -20.04
CA VAL A 177 0.03 -14.92 -19.57
C VAL A 177 0.29 -15.87 -18.42
N ALA A 178 1.33 -16.70 -18.49
CA ALA A 178 1.75 -17.54 -17.36
C ALA A 178 2.01 -16.71 -16.09
N ASN A 179 2.68 -15.55 -16.21
CA ASN A 179 2.92 -14.66 -15.08
C ASN A 179 1.61 -14.06 -14.57
N GLY A 180 0.72 -13.63 -15.48
CA GLY A 180 -0.56 -13.04 -15.14
C GLY A 180 -1.45 -13.99 -14.36
N VAL A 181 -1.59 -15.22 -14.86
CA VAL A 181 -2.41 -16.30 -14.32
C VAL A 181 -2.07 -16.63 -12.87
N ILE A 182 -0.82 -16.45 -12.43
CA ILE A 182 -0.44 -16.61 -11.02
C ILE A 182 -1.29 -15.72 -10.09
N THR A 183 -1.85 -14.60 -10.58
CA THR A 183 -2.57 -13.62 -9.75
C THR A 183 -3.94 -13.20 -10.26
N HIS A 184 -4.17 -13.21 -11.58
CA HIS A 184 -5.36 -12.68 -12.23
C HIS A 184 -5.84 -13.67 -13.29
N GLY A 185 -7.12 -14.03 -13.25
CA GLY A 185 -7.74 -14.94 -14.24
C GLY A 185 -8.62 -14.24 -15.28
N HIS A 186 -8.92 -12.95 -15.10
CA HIS A 186 -9.82 -12.23 -16.00
C HIS A 186 -9.09 -11.74 -17.26
N PRO A 187 -9.69 -11.86 -18.46
CA PRO A 187 -9.08 -11.41 -19.72
C PRO A 187 -8.60 -9.95 -19.71
N ARG A 188 -9.34 -9.00 -19.11
CA ARG A 188 -8.89 -7.59 -18.98
C ARG A 188 -7.49 -7.41 -18.37
N ALA A 189 -7.11 -8.23 -17.39
CA ALA A 189 -5.78 -8.16 -16.80
C ALA A 189 -4.72 -8.73 -17.75
N LEU A 190 -5.04 -9.85 -18.41
CA LEU A 190 -4.11 -10.61 -19.25
C LEU A 190 -3.91 -9.95 -20.62
N VAL A 191 -4.99 -9.55 -21.29
CA VAL A 191 -4.96 -8.87 -22.59
C VAL A 191 -4.35 -7.48 -22.47
N GLY A 192 -4.65 -6.73 -21.41
CA GLY A 192 -3.97 -5.47 -21.12
C GLY A 192 -2.45 -5.67 -21.02
N ALA A 193 -2.02 -6.65 -20.23
CA ALA A 193 -0.60 -6.98 -20.11
C ALA A 193 0.04 -7.45 -21.42
N LEU A 194 -0.70 -8.13 -22.30
CA LEU A 194 -0.22 -8.51 -23.63
C LEU A 194 -0.04 -7.30 -24.55
N ALA A 195 -1.01 -6.40 -24.63
CA ALA A 195 -0.90 -5.19 -25.44
C ALA A 195 0.24 -4.28 -24.95
N TYR A 196 0.33 -4.07 -23.64
CA TYR A 196 1.44 -3.33 -23.03
C TYR A 196 2.79 -4.04 -23.22
N GLY A 197 2.83 -5.35 -23.00
CA GLY A 197 4.05 -6.14 -23.17
C GLY A 197 4.54 -6.18 -24.62
N PHE A 198 3.63 -6.16 -25.59
CA PHE A 198 3.96 -6.02 -27.01
C PHE A 198 4.61 -4.66 -27.27
N ALA A 199 3.97 -3.58 -26.82
CA ALA A 199 4.53 -2.23 -26.94
C ALA A 199 5.92 -2.14 -26.31
N LEU A 200 6.10 -2.69 -25.10
CA LEU A 200 7.37 -2.66 -24.38
C LEU A 200 8.46 -3.49 -25.06
N TRP A 201 8.13 -4.68 -25.57
CA TRP A 201 9.06 -5.47 -26.38
C TRP A 201 9.47 -4.74 -27.68
N ARG A 202 8.53 -4.07 -28.35
CA ARG A 202 8.82 -3.23 -29.52
C ARG A 202 9.69 -2.03 -29.16
N ALA A 203 9.47 -1.40 -28.01
CA ALA A 203 10.33 -0.31 -27.51
C ALA A 203 11.78 -0.79 -27.30
N PHE A 204 11.99 -1.96 -26.69
CA PHE A 204 13.33 -2.53 -26.52
C PHE A 204 14.01 -2.84 -27.86
N THR A 205 13.27 -3.41 -28.81
CA THR A 205 13.80 -3.81 -30.13
C THR A 205 13.94 -2.65 -31.13
N HIS A 206 13.29 -1.50 -30.87
CA HIS A 206 13.36 -0.32 -31.72
C HIS A 206 14.79 0.22 -31.83
N LYS A 207 15.18 0.67 -33.02
CA LYS A 207 16.49 1.29 -33.26
C LYS A 207 16.29 2.75 -33.65
N GLY A 208 17.00 3.65 -32.97
CA GLY A 208 16.90 5.09 -33.19
C GLY A 208 15.77 5.75 -32.40
N THR A 209 15.42 6.96 -32.79
CA THR A 209 14.36 7.75 -32.15
C THR A 209 13.00 7.20 -32.55
N LEU A 210 12.09 7.08 -31.59
CA LEU A 210 10.71 6.72 -31.88
C LEU A 210 9.94 7.96 -32.35
N GLU A 211 9.27 7.86 -33.50
CA GLU A 211 8.43 8.95 -34.00
C GLU A 211 7.18 9.15 -33.14
N TYR A 212 6.64 10.38 -33.15
CA TYR A 212 5.42 10.72 -32.44
C TYR A 212 4.26 9.80 -32.87
N GLY A 213 3.62 9.12 -31.91
CA GLY A 213 2.53 8.19 -32.19
C GLY A 213 2.93 6.78 -32.65
N ALA A 214 4.21 6.53 -32.93
CA ALA A 214 4.62 5.28 -33.57
C ALA A 214 4.32 4.04 -32.73
N LEU A 215 4.40 4.11 -31.39
CA LEU A 215 4.13 2.95 -30.54
C LEU A 215 2.67 2.52 -30.59
N ILE A 216 1.73 3.47 -30.61
CA ILE A 216 0.30 3.18 -30.81
C ILE A 216 0.07 2.50 -32.15
N GLU A 217 0.64 3.05 -33.22
CA GLU A 217 0.48 2.49 -34.57
C GLU A 217 1.03 1.07 -34.66
N ILE A 218 2.25 0.86 -34.16
CA ILE A 218 2.88 -0.46 -34.14
C ILE A 218 2.03 -1.45 -33.33
N THR A 219 1.50 -1.06 -32.17
CA THR A 219 0.63 -1.95 -31.39
C THR A 219 -0.69 -2.25 -32.12
N LEU A 220 -1.35 -1.26 -32.71
CA LEU A 220 -2.59 -1.46 -33.47
C LEU A 220 -2.39 -2.39 -34.68
N GLN A 221 -1.32 -2.18 -35.45
CA GLN A 221 -1.03 -2.97 -36.65
C GLN A 221 -0.75 -4.44 -36.35
N ASN A 222 -0.36 -4.76 -35.11
CA ASN A 222 0.00 -6.11 -34.68
C ASN A 222 -1.00 -6.71 -33.68
N GLU A 223 -2.26 -6.24 -33.67
CA GLU A 223 -3.34 -6.80 -32.84
C GLU A 223 -3.42 -8.33 -32.93
N LYS A 224 -3.25 -8.89 -34.12
CA LYS A 224 -3.31 -10.35 -34.32
C LYS A 224 -2.21 -11.10 -33.57
N GLU A 225 -1.06 -10.48 -33.33
CA GLU A 225 0.07 -11.10 -32.65
C GLU A 225 -0.10 -11.05 -31.13
N TRP A 226 -0.48 -9.90 -30.57
CA TRP A 226 -0.63 -9.78 -29.11
C TRP A 226 -2.02 -10.14 -28.60
N GLY A 227 -3.05 -10.13 -29.45
CA GLY A 227 -4.43 -10.46 -29.09
C GLY A 227 -4.71 -11.97 -29.06
N GLU A 228 -3.78 -12.82 -29.49
CA GLU A 228 -3.94 -14.28 -29.44
C GLU A 228 -3.95 -14.78 -27.98
N LEU A 229 -4.81 -15.76 -27.67
CA LEU A 229 -4.80 -16.44 -26.37
C LEU A 229 -3.66 -17.48 -26.37
N PRO A 230 -2.57 -17.26 -25.61
CA PRO A 230 -1.44 -18.18 -25.60
C PRO A 230 -1.77 -19.47 -24.84
N ASP A 231 -1.26 -20.60 -25.31
CA ASP A 231 -1.30 -21.84 -24.56
C ASP A 231 -0.30 -21.82 -23.40
N VAL A 232 -0.82 -21.93 -22.18
CA VAL A 232 -0.04 -21.98 -20.93
C VAL A 232 -0.21 -23.30 -20.19
N SER A 233 -0.79 -24.33 -20.81
CA SER A 233 -1.08 -25.63 -20.20
C SER A 233 0.14 -26.29 -19.56
N GLY A 234 1.33 -26.15 -20.18
CA GLY A 234 2.59 -26.68 -19.65
C GLY A 234 3.12 -25.96 -18.40
N THR A 235 2.68 -24.73 -18.14
CA THR A 235 3.13 -23.90 -17.00
C THR A 235 2.05 -23.73 -15.93
N CYS A 236 0.79 -23.67 -16.34
CA CYS A 236 -0.38 -23.45 -15.49
C CYS A 236 -1.43 -24.55 -15.78
N PRO A 237 -1.15 -25.81 -15.38
CA PRO A 237 -2.05 -26.92 -15.68
C PRO A 237 -3.42 -26.72 -15.03
N GLY A 238 -4.48 -27.11 -15.75
CA GLY A 238 -5.86 -27.01 -15.27
C GLY A 238 -6.45 -25.59 -15.27
N TRP A 239 -5.66 -24.56 -15.64
CA TRP A 239 -6.13 -23.17 -15.59
C TRP A 239 -7.20 -22.90 -16.64
N ILE A 240 -6.96 -23.31 -17.89
CA ILE A 240 -7.89 -23.00 -18.99
C ILE A 240 -9.22 -23.73 -18.82
N GLU A 241 -9.21 -24.94 -18.27
CA GLU A 241 -10.41 -25.71 -17.93
C GLU A 241 -11.23 -25.03 -16.83
N ALA A 242 -10.54 -24.52 -15.79
CA ALA A 242 -11.19 -23.74 -14.73
C ALA A 242 -11.74 -22.40 -15.26
N ALA A 243 -11.02 -21.74 -16.17
CA ALA A 243 -11.45 -20.51 -16.84
C ALA A 243 -12.70 -20.74 -17.70
N GLN A 244 -12.73 -21.82 -18.47
CA GLN A 244 -13.89 -22.21 -19.28
C GLN A 244 -15.09 -22.55 -18.40
N THR A 245 -14.87 -23.24 -17.28
CA THR A 245 -15.94 -23.55 -16.33
C THR A 245 -16.55 -22.28 -15.74
N TRP A 246 -15.73 -21.34 -15.27
CA TRP A 246 -16.18 -20.04 -14.78
C TRP A 246 -16.95 -19.26 -15.85
N ALA A 247 -16.45 -19.24 -17.09
CA ALA A 247 -17.06 -18.54 -18.21
C ALA A 247 -18.22 -19.29 -18.89
N LYS A 248 -18.63 -20.47 -18.38
CA LYS A 248 -19.65 -21.34 -19.00
C LYS A 248 -19.34 -21.65 -20.48
N GLY A 249 -18.08 -21.98 -20.77
CA GLY A 249 -17.56 -22.30 -22.11
C GLY A 249 -17.30 -21.09 -23.01
N LYS A 250 -17.44 -19.86 -22.52
CA LYS A 250 -17.31 -18.62 -23.31
C LYS A 250 -16.04 -17.83 -23.03
N TYR A 251 -15.01 -18.43 -22.42
CA TYR A 251 -13.82 -17.68 -22.02
C TYR A 251 -13.13 -17.03 -23.22
N THR A 252 -13.05 -17.75 -24.34
CA THR A 252 -12.49 -17.27 -25.61
C THR A 252 -13.26 -16.09 -26.19
N ASP A 253 -14.57 -16.01 -25.98
CA ASP A 253 -15.37 -14.86 -26.44
C ASP A 253 -15.13 -13.63 -25.55
N ILE A 254 -15.02 -13.81 -24.23
CA ILE A 254 -14.66 -12.72 -23.30
C ILE A 254 -13.25 -12.20 -23.65
N TRP A 255 -12.32 -13.09 -23.98
CA TRP A 255 -10.99 -12.74 -24.45
C TRP A 255 -11.04 -11.89 -25.71
N ARG A 256 -11.72 -12.37 -26.77
CA ARG A 256 -11.86 -11.64 -28.04
C ARG A 256 -12.50 -10.26 -27.86
N ASN A 257 -13.53 -10.16 -27.02
CA ASN A 257 -14.17 -8.89 -26.71
C ASN A 257 -13.24 -7.94 -25.94
N THR A 258 -12.36 -8.48 -25.09
CA THR A 258 -11.36 -7.68 -24.38
C THR A 258 -10.26 -7.18 -25.32
N VAL A 259 -9.85 -7.97 -26.31
CA VAL A 259 -8.92 -7.51 -27.37
C VAL A 259 -9.53 -6.33 -28.11
N LYS A 260 -10.80 -6.44 -28.54
CA LYS A 260 -11.53 -5.32 -29.15
C LYS A 260 -11.60 -4.09 -28.24
N GLU A 261 -11.88 -4.28 -26.95
CA GLU A 261 -11.90 -3.20 -25.95
C GLU A 261 -10.57 -2.43 -25.94
N VAL A 262 -9.44 -3.11 -25.92
CA VAL A 262 -8.11 -2.47 -25.97
C VAL A 262 -7.86 -1.79 -27.32
N THR A 263 -8.18 -2.44 -28.43
CA THR A 263 -8.02 -1.87 -29.78
C THR A 263 -8.84 -0.58 -29.93
N GLU A 264 -10.08 -0.56 -29.47
CA GLU A 264 -10.93 0.64 -29.49
C GLU A 264 -10.34 1.78 -28.65
N MET A 265 -9.78 1.48 -27.48
CA MET A 265 -9.08 2.48 -26.67
C MET A 265 -7.85 3.03 -27.42
N LEU A 266 -7.04 2.16 -28.02
CA LEU A 266 -5.86 2.57 -28.79
C LEU A 266 -6.21 3.38 -30.03
N HIS A 267 -7.34 3.08 -30.70
CA HIS A 267 -7.85 3.91 -31.80
C HIS A 267 -8.21 5.31 -31.33
N LYS A 268 -8.92 5.47 -30.19
CA LYS A 268 -9.19 6.80 -29.62
C LYS A 268 -7.91 7.57 -29.32
N CYS A 269 -6.91 6.90 -28.75
CA CYS A 269 -5.61 7.49 -28.48
C CYS A 269 -4.90 7.93 -29.78
N ARG A 270 -4.89 7.08 -30.80
CA ARG A 270 -4.32 7.39 -32.12
C ARG A 270 -5.00 8.62 -32.74
N ASP A 271 -6.33 8.62 -32.77
CA ASP A 271 -7.11 9.67 -33.41
C ASP A 271 -6.90 11.02 -32.70
N ALA A 272 -6.69 11.00 -31.38
CA ALA A 272 -6.26 12.18 -30.63
C ALA A 272 -4.84 12.63 -31.02
N LEU A 273 -3.87 11.72 -31.14
CA LEU A 273 -2.51 12.10 -31.55
C LEU A 273 -2.49 12.73 -32.95
N MET A 274 -3.34 12.28 -33.88
CA MET A 274 -3.49 12.87 -35.22
C MET A 274 -3.98 14.33 -35.19
N GLN A 275 -4.65 14.76 -34.12
CA GLN A 275 -5.07 16.16 -33.93
C GLN A 275 -3.93 17.07 -33.45
N GLY A 276 -2.74 16.51 -33.17
CA GLY A 276 -1.54 17.24 -32.80
C GLY A 276 -1.73 18.10 -31.55
N ALA A 277 -1.46 19.41 -31.68
CA ALA A 277 -1.52 20.38 -30.58
C ALA A 277 -2.95 20.60 -30.01
N LEU A 278 -4.00 20.18 -30.73
CA LEU A 278 -5.39 20.28 -30.26
C LEU A 278 -5.75 19.19 -29.26
N ALA A 279 -4.95 18.12 -29.17
CA ALA A 279 -5.20 17.01 -28.28
C ALA A 279 -4.89 17.38 -26.82
N VAL A 280 -5.89 17.24 -25.96
CA VAL A 280 -5.78 17.43 -24.51
C VAL A 280 -5.72 16.07 -23.82
N ASP A 281 -4.59 15.72 -23.24
CA ASP A 281 -4.32 14.39 -22.69
C ASP A 281 -5.36 13.91 -21.70
N ARG A 282 -5.80 14.82 -20.82
CA ARG A 282 -6.86 14.55 -19.85
C ARG A 282 -8.15 14.07 -20.52
N GLN A 283 -8.56 14.67 -21.64
CA GLN A 283 -9.77 14.28 -22.36
C GLN A 283 -9.61 12.89 -22.98
N VAL A 284 -8.45 12.60 -23.55
CA VAL A 284 -8.14 11.27 -24.12
C VAL A 284 -8.17 10.20 -23.03
N MET A 285 -7.48 10.46 -21.91
CA MET A 285 -7.46 9.59 -20.73
C MET A 285 -8.86 9.37 -20.16
N GLU A 286 -9.73 10.39 -20.15
CA GLU A 286 -11.12 10.25 -19.75
C GLU A 286 -11.93 9.36 -20.70
N GLN A 287 -11.74 9.51 -22.02
CA GLN A 287 -12.43 8.72 -23.04
C GLN A 287 -12.06 7.23 -23.05
N ILE A 288 -10.85 6.88 -22.58
CA ILE A 288 -10.41 5.49 -22.38
C ILE A 288 -10.71 4.97 -20.96
N GLY A 289 -11.32 5.79 -20.10
CA GLY A 289 -11.80 5.37 -18.78
C GLY A 289 -10.79 5.52 -17.63
N ALA A 290 -9.66 6.20 -17.82
CA ALA A 290 -8.63 6.34 -16.78
C ALA A 290 -9.12 7.11 -15.54
N TYR A 291 -10.12 7.99 -15.70
CA TYR A 291 -10.74 8.74 -14.58
C TYR A 291 -12.03 8.10 -14.04
N ASP A 292 -12.49 6.98 -14.61
CA ASP A 292 -13.67 6.27 -14.11
C ASP A 292 -13.28 5.35 -12.94
N ARG A 293 -13.65 5.75 -11.71
CA ARG A 293 -13.36 5.01 -10.46
C ARG A 293 -13.80 3.54 -10.44
N ARG A 294 -14.65 3.11 -11.37
CA ARG A 294 -15.10 1.71 -11.48
C ARG A 294 -14.12 0.84 -12.27
N ILE A 295 -13.35 1.44 -13.17
CA ILE A 295 -12.51 0.75 -14.14
C ILE A 295 -11.09 1.33 -14.27
N ASN A 296 -10.75 2.42 -13.58
CA ASN A 296 -9.45 3.08 -13.68
C ASN A 296 -8.27 2.15 -13.34
N GLY A 297 -8.45 1.20 -12.42
CA GLY A 297 -7.47 0.16 -12.12
C GLY A 297 -7.51 -1.07 -13.04
N ALA A 298 -8.27 -1.05 -14.14
CA ALA A 298 -8.34 -2.16 -15.09
C ALA A 298 -7.06 -2.27 -15.93
N GLY A 299 -6.65 -3.50 -16.25
CA GLY A 299 -5.45 -3.73 -17.05
C GLY A 299 -5.53 -3.15 -18.46
N THR A 300 -6.71 -3.16 -19.08
CA THR A 300 -6.95 -2.56 -20.40
C THR A 300 -6.73 -1.05 -20.40
N VAL A 301 -7.30 -0.35 -19.40
CA VAL A 301 -7.22 1.09 -19.22
C VAL A 301 -5.78 1.55 -18.96
N ALA A 302 -5.10 0.94 -17.98
CA ALA A 302 -3.72 1.29 -17.64
C ALA A 302 -2.76 1.09 -18.82
N SER A 303 -2.96 -0.02 -19.56
CA SER A 303 -2.15 -0.33 -20.74
C SER A 303 -2.35 0.69 -21.87
N ALA A 304 -3.59 1.01 -22.20
CA ALA A 304 -3.90 2.00 -23.23
C ALA A 304 -3.37 3.41 -22.85
N ALA A 305 -3.50 3.80 -21.57
CA ALA A 305 -3.00 5.07 -21.06
C ALA A 305 -1.47 5.16 -21.15
N ALA A 306 -0.74 4.13 -20.70
CA ALA A 306 0.71 4.11 -20.74
C ALA A 306 1.26 4.12 -22.18
N ILE A 307 0.64 3.35 -23.08
CA ILE A 307 1.01 3.33 -24.50
C ILE A 307 0.76 4.71 -25.13
N PHE A 308 -0.35 5.38 -24.80
CA PHE A 308 -0.66 6.73 -25.28
C PHE A 308 0.35 7.77 -24.81
N LEU A 309 0.58 7.87 -23.50
CA LEU A 309 1.50 8.86 -22.93
C LEU A 309 2.93 8.64 -23.46
N SER A 310 3.38 7.39 -23.54
CA SER A 310 4.70 7.09 -24.09
C SER A 310 4.82 7.43 -25.57
N SER A 311 3.76 7.23 -26.35
CA SER A 311 3.72 7.59 -27.77
C SER A 311 3.73 9.09 -28.00
N ARG A 312 3.10 9.84 -27.10
CA ARG A 312 3.01 11.30 -27.15
C ARG A 312 4.32 11.95 -26.72
N TYR A 313 4.91 11.45 -25.65
CA TYR A 313 6.06 12.06 -24.97
C TYR A 313 7.39 11.38 -25.28
N ALA A 314 7.49 10.56 -26.33
CA ALA A 314 8.75 9.91 -26.72
C ALA A 314 9.91 10.90 -26.95
N ALA A 315 9.61 12.11 -27.43
CA ALA A 315 10.59 13.19 -27.62
C ALA A 315 10.88 13.99 -26.34
N ASP A 316 10.02 13.91 -25.33
CA ASP A 316 10.17 14.59 -24.04
C ASP A 316 9.74 13.66 -22.87
N PRO A 317 10.55 12.62 -22.59
CA PRO A 317 10.14 11.56 -21.67
C PRO A 317 9.83 12.01 -20.25
N ILE A 318 10.53 13.04 -19.76
CA ILE A 318 10.39 13.49 -18.38
C ILE A 318 9.00 14.11 -18.15
N HIS A 319 8.51 14.91 -19.11
CA HIS A 319 7.17 15.46 -19.05
C HIS A 319 6.10 14.37 -19.13
N GLY A 320 6.32 13.33 -19.96
CA GLY A 320 5.38 12.20 -20.04
C GLY A 320 5.16 11.46 -18.73
N ILE A 321 6.23 11.24 -17.95
CA ILE A 321 6.10 10.64 -16.62
C ILE A 321 5.46 11.59 -15.62
N ILE A 322 5.86 12.86 -15.63
CA ILE A 322 5.27 13.86 -14.73
C ILE A 322 3.76 13.97 -14.99
N ASP A 323 3.34 14.07 -16.25
CA ASP A 323 1.92 14.13 -16.58
C ASP A 323 1.17 12.87 -16.15
N ALA A 324 1.75 11.69 -16.34
CA ALA A 324 1.18 10.43 -15.83
C ALA A 324 1.06 10.42 -14.29
N ALA A 325 2.13 10.79 -13.59
CA ALA A 325 2.23 10.74 -12.13
C ALA A 325 1.32 11.76 -11.44
N PHE A 326 1.04 12.88 -12.10
CA PHE A 326 0.21 13.96 -11.57
C PHE A 326 -1.22 13.98 -12.14
N ALA A 327 -1.61 12.97 -12.93
CA ALA A 327 -2.98 12.78 -13.44
C ALA A 327 -3.97 12.36 -12.32
N GLN A 328 -4.18 13.25 -11.34
CA GLN A 328 -4.97 12.95 -10.14
C GLN A 328 -6.37 12.41 -10.44
N GLY A 329 -6.71 11.26 -9.86
CA GLY A 329 -7.98 10.57 -10.07
C GLY A 329 -7.87 9.34 -10.97
N THR A 330 -6.72 9.15 -11.62
CA THR A 330 -6.34 7.89 -12.27
C THR A 330 -5.54 7.00 -11.32
N ASP A 331 -5.17 5.82 -11.81
CA ASP A 331 -4.18 4.93 -11.18
C ASP A 331 -2.76 5.44 -11.50
N THR A 332 -2.34 6.50 -10.80
CA THR A 332 -1.21 7.37 -11.19
C THR A 332 0.15 6.69 -11.06
N ASP A 333 0.39 5.92 -10.00
CA ASP A 333 1.58 5.08 -9.83
C ASP A 333 1.69 4.07 -10.97
N THR A 334 0.64 3.30 -11.23
CA THR A 334 0.70 2.25 -12.26
C THR A 334 0.91 2.82 -13.66
N ILE A 335 0.14 3.84 -14.02
CA ILE A 335 0.24 4.46 -15.35
C ILE A 335 1.61 5.12 -15.53
N ALA A 336 2.13 5.82 -14.51
CA ALA A 336 3.44 6.46 -14.58
C ALA A 336 4.58 5.44 -14.63
N SER A 337 4.51 4.36 -13.84
CA SER A 337 5.46 3.25 -13.87
C SER A 337 5.53 2.61 -15.25
N MET A 338 4.38 2.26 -15.82
CA MET A 338 4.29 1.66 -17.15
C MET A 338 4.76 2.63 -18.26
N THR A 339 4.43 3.91 -18.14
CA THR A 339 4.89 4.95 -19.07
C THR A 339 6.41 5.10 -19.01
N GLY A 340 6.98 5.14 -17.81
CA GLY A 340 8.41 5.27 -17.62
C GLY A 340 9.22 4.06 -18.06
N ALA A 341 8.68 2.86 -17.91
CA ALA A 341 9.24 1.65 -18.49
C ALA A 341 9.35 1.73 -20.02
N LEU A 342 8.28 2.16 -20.70
CA LEU A 342 8.25 2.31 -22.16
C LEU A 342 9.22 3.38 -22.63
N LEU A 343 9.17 4.57 -22.05
CA LEU A 343 10.06 5.67 -22.40
C LEU A 343 11.52 5.33 -22.12
N GLY A 344 11.81 4.66 -21.01
CA GLY A 344 13.14 4.17 -20.68
C GLY A 344 13.66 3.10 -21.65
N ALA A 345 12.79 2.19 -22.10
CA ALA A 345 13.13 1.19 -23.12
C ALA A 345 13.41 1.80 -24.50
N VAL A 346 12.86 2.98 -24.80
CA VAL A 346 13.15 3.73 -26.04
C VAL A 346 14.41 4.57 -25.89
N CYS A 347 14.47 5.41 -24.85
CA CYS A 347 15.41 6.52 -24.73
C CYS A 347 16.65 6.22 -23.86
N GLY A 348 16.71 5.07 -23.21
CA GLY A 348 17.74 4.77 -22.21
C GLY A 348 17.55 5.59 -20.93
N PRO A 349 18.57 5.74 -20.07
CA PRO A 349 18.43 6.36 -18.75
C PRO A 349 18.81 7.86 -18.72
N SER A 350 19.30 8.43 -19.82
CA SER A 350 19.92 9.77 -19.84
C SER A 350 18.97 10.91 -19.46
N TRP A 351 17.69 10.78 -19.77
CA TRP A 351 16.64 11.79 -19.49
C TRP A 351 16.14 11.76 -18.04
N LEU A 352 16.51 10.74 -17.25
CA LEU A 352 16.07 10.59 -15.85
C LEU A 352 16.71 11.62 -14.91
N GLY A 353 17.85 12.19 -15.30
CA GLY A 353 18.53 13.24 -14.53
C GLY A 353 18.74 12.85 -13.05
N PRO A 354 18.48 13.77 -12.09
CA PRO A 354 18.66 13.50 -10.66
C PRO A 354 17.79 12.39 -10.09
N TYR A 355 16.64 12.07 -10.71
CA TYR A 355 15.74 11.03 -10.20
C TYR A 355 16.40 9.65 -10.18
N ALA A 356 17.30 9.38 -11.14
CA ALA A 356 18.00 8.11 -11.26
C ALA A 356 18.87 7.77 -10.04
N GLU A 357 19.34 8.77 -9.30
CA GLU A 357 20.18 8.60 -8.10
C GLU A 357 19.37 8.72 -6.81
N LYS A 358 18.23 9.42 -6.84
CA LYS A 358 17.36 9.62 -5.67
C LYS A 358 16.36 8.49 -5.45
N ILE A 359 16.07 7.69 -6.48
CA ILE A 359 15.11 6.58 -6.38
C ILE A 359 15.61 5.49 -5.40
N GLN A 360 14.69 4.92 -4.63
CA GLN A 360 14.98 3.79 -3.75
C GLN A 360 15.66 2.66 -4.54
N ASP A 361 16.73 2.09 -3.96
CA ASP A 361 17.46 0.94 -4.50
C ASP A 361 18.02 1.15 -5.92
N ALA A 362 18.35 2.39 -6.32
CA ALA A 362 18.88 2.73 -7.65
C ALA A 362 19.97 1.77 -8.16
N ASN A 363 20.97 1.46 -7.32
CA ASN A 363 22.04 0.54 -7.66
C ASN A 363 21.54 -0.90 -7.90
N TYR A 364 20.61 -1.38 -7.08
CA TYR A 364 20.02 -2.71 -7.26
C TYR A 364 19.17 -2.79 -8.52
N LEU A 365 18.40 -1.73 -8.82
CA LEU A 365 17.63 -1.61 -10.06
C LEU A 365 18.53 -1.69 -11.30
N ARG A 366 19.69 -1.02 -11.28
CA ARG A 366 20.68 -1.12 -12.37
C ARG A 366 21.24 -2.54 -12.49
N GLN A 367 21.71 -3.11 -11.38
CA GLN A 367 22.30 -4.46 -11.36
C GLN A 367 21.31 -5.53 -11.86
N ILE A 368 20.06 -5.51 -11.40
CA ILE A 368 19.08 -6.50 -11.81
C ILE A 368 18.64 -6.30 -13.27
N ALA A 369 18.56 -5.05 -13.74
CA ALA A 369 18.28 -4.75 -15.14
C ALA A 369 19.39 -5.29 -16.06
N GLU A 370 20.65 -5.07 -15.70
CA GLU A 370 21.81 -5.58 -16.44
C GLU A 370 21.84 -7.11 -16.46
N ARG A 371 21.58 -7.77 -15.32
CA ARG A 371 21.49 -9.23 -15.26
C ARG A 371 20.39 -9.78 -16.15
N ILE A 372 19.21 -9.18 -16.13
CA ILE A 372 18.10 -9.60 -17.01
C ILE A 372 18.45 -9.38 -18.49
N ALA A 373 19.06 -8.24 -18.84
CA ALA A 373 19.48 -7.95 -20.21
C ALA A 373 20.52 -8.95 -20.74
N ASN A 374 21.43 -9.39 -19.85
CA ASN A 374 22.52 -10.32 -20.18
C ASN A 374 22.18 -11.79 -19.89
N LYS A 375 20.94 -12.11 -19.50
CA LYS A 375 20.54 -13.44 -19.01
C LYS A 375 20.84 -14.56 -19.98
N ASP A 376 20.60 -14.31 -21.27
CA ASP A 376 20.85 -15.31 -22.31
C ASP A 376 22.31 -15.35 -22.77
N ASP A 377 23.16 -14.40 -22.37
CA ASP A 377 24.59 -14.37 -22.68
C ASP A 377 25.46 -14.95 -21.55
N ASN A 378 25.00 -14.86 -20.30
CA ASN A 378 25.69 -15.37 -19.13
C ASN A 378 25.65 -16.92 -19.06
N VAL A 379 26.83 -17.55 -18.95
CA VAL A 379 26.98 -19.02 -18.94
C VAL A 379 26.33 -19.65 -17.70
N GLU A 380 26.39 -19.00 -16.54
CA GLU A 380 25.76 -19.50 -15.31
C GLU A 380 24.23 -19.43 -15.41
N GLU A 381 23.70 -18.34 -15.99
CA GLU A 381 22.25 -18.14 -16.15
C GLU A 381 21.67 -18.98 -17.30
N LYS A 382 22.48 -19.28 -18.34
CA LYS A 382 22.18 -20.31 -19.35
C LYS A 382 22.07 -21.72 -18.76
N ASN A 383 22.89 -22.02 -17.75
CA ASN A 383 22.95 -23.31 -17.09
C ASN A 383 22.00 -23.43 -15.88
N LEU A 384 21.04 -22.51 -15.72
CA LEU A 384 20.01 -22.62 -14.69
C LEU A 384 19.32 -23.99 -14.76
N ALA A 385 19.29 -24.67 -13.61
CA ALA A 385 18.75 -26.01 -13.49
C ALA A 385 17.28 -26.05 -13.93
N THR A 386 16.96 -27.02 -14.80
CA THR A 386 15.60 -27.35 -15.23
C THR A 386 14.76 -27.98 -14.11
N GLU A 387 15.42 -28.66 -13.16
CA GLU A 387 14.78 -29.28 -11.99
C GLU A 387 15.37 -28.68 -10.72
N THR A 388 14.82 -27.55 -10.27
CA THR A 388 15.15 -27.01 -8.95
C THR A 388 14.05 -27.42 -7.98
N THR A 389 14.40 -28.11 -6.89
CA THR A 389 13.43 -28.36 -5.81
C THR A 389 13.05 -27.04 -5.17
N ILE A 390 11.85 -26.54 -5.49
CA ILE A 390 11.34 -25.28 -4.92
C ILE A 390 10.53 -25.63 -3.68
N THR A 391 11.04 -25.24 -2.51
CA THR A 391 10.29 -25.32 -1.26
C THR A 391 9.28 -24.16 -1.20
N PRO A 392 7.97 -24.44 -1.15
CA PRO A 392 6.96 -23.39 -1.06
C PRO A 392 7.02 -22.64 0.27
N VAL A 393 6.91 -21.31 0.21
CA VAL A 393 6.74 -20.45 1.38
C VAL A 393 5.29 -20.54 1.84
N LYS A 394 5.09 -21.01 3.07
CA LYS A 394 3.79 -21.16 3.70
C LYS A 394 3.54 -20.05 4.72
N LYS A 395 2.28 -19.92 5.13
CA LYS A 395 1.88 -18.95 6.17
C LYS A 395 2.65 -19.15 7.49
N SER A 396 2.88 -20.40 7.90
CA SER A 396 3.68 -20.74 9.09
C SER A 396 5.11 -20.23 9.02
N ASP A 397 5.72 -20.25 7.82
CA ASP A 397 7.10 -19.85 7.62
C ASP A 397 7.23 -18.33 7.79
N LEU A 398 6.26 -17.58 7.23
CA LEU A 398 6.18 -16.14 7.38
C LEU A 398 5.91 -15.71 8.83
N ASP A 399 4.99 -16.39 9.52
CA ASP A 399 4.67 -16.10 10.92
C ASP A 399 5.86 -16.39 11.85
N SER A 400 6.60 -17.48 11.56
CA SER A 400 7.85 -17.82 12.23
C SER A 400 8.94 -16.78 11.98
N PHE A 401 9.13 -16.39 10.71
CA PHE A 401 10.10 -15.37 10.31
C PHE A 401 9.82 -14.02 10.98
N VAL A 402 8.58 -13.54 10.93
CA VAL A 402 8.16 -12.27 11.56
C VAL A 402 8.32 -12.33 13.09
N SER A 403 8.24 -13.52 13.70
CA SER A 403 8.49 -13.69 15.13
C SER A 403 9.99 -13.66 15.46
N LYS A 404 10.84 -14.25 14.62
CA LYS A 404 12.31 -14.11 14.73
C LYS A 404 12.75 -12.66 14.58
N LEU A 405 12.15 -11.94 13.63
CA LEU A 405 12.46 -10.53 13.36
C LEU A 405 12.15 -9.61 14.56
N GLN A 406 11.25 -9.99 15.47
CA GLN A 406 11.03 -9.22 16.70
C GLN A 406 12.19 -9.30 17.70
N GLN A 407 13.02 -10.33 17.60
CA GLN A 407 14.10 -10.60 18.53
C GLN A 407 15.43 -10.01 18.04
N THR A 408 15.45 -9.48 16.80
CA THR A 408 16.65 -8.91 16.20
C THR A 408 16.88 -7.45 16.62
N ARG A 409 18.14 -7.04 16.53
CA ARG A 409 18.64 -5.68 16.74
C ARG A 409 19.08 -5.10 15.40
N ALA A 410 19.38 -3.80 15.40
CA ALA A 410 20.02 -3.17 14.25
C ALA A 410 21.36 -3.88 13.95
N ASP A 411 21.67 -4.00 12.67
CA ASP A 411 22.83 -4.67 12.09
C ASP A 411 22.87 -6.21 12.18
N ASP A 412 21.87 -6.84 12.82
CA ASP A 412 21.72 -8.30 12.78
C ASP A 412 21.51 -8.79 11.34
N THR A 413 22.15 -9.90 11.00
CA THR A 413 21.96 -10.59 9.71
C THR A 413 20.89 -11.67 9.86
N ILE A 414 19.95 -11.70 8.91
CA ILE A 414 18.84 -12.65 8.88
C ILE A 414 18.67 -13.24 7.47
N VAL A 415 18.24 -14.49 7.41
CA VAL A 415 17.85 -15.16 6.16
C VAL A 415 16.35 -14.96 5.93
N LEU A 416 16.01 -14.37 4.79
CA LEU A 416 14.63 -14.11 4.37
C LEU A 416 13.92 -15.41 3.94
N PRO A 417 12.57 -15.45 3.96
CA PRO A 417 11.78 -16.58 3.46
C PRO A 417 12.04 -16.97 2.00
N ASN A 418 12.61 -16.08 1.18
CA ASN A 418 13.08 -16.38 -0.18
C ASN A 418 14.59 -16.74 -0.24
N SER A 419 15.20 -17.10 0.89
CA SER A 419 16.61 -17.51 1.05
C SER A 419 17.67 -16.42 0.82
N ARG A 420 17.28 -15.16 0.61
CA ARG A 420 18.24 -14.04 0.55
C ARG A 420 18.69 -13.62 1.95
N GLU A 421 19.94 -13.20 2.07
CA GLU A 421 20.45 -12.61 3.31
C GLU A 421 20.17 -11.11 3.36
N ALA A 422 19.82 -10.61 4.54
CA ALA A 422 19.55 -9.20 4.76
C ALA A 422 20.05 -8.73 6.13
N LYS A 423 20.45 -7.46 6.21
CA LYS A 423 20.71 -6.77 7.47
C LYS A 423 19.46 -6.05 7.95
N VAL A 424 19.22 -6.08 9.25
CA VAL A 424 18.18 -5.28 9.90
C VAL A 424 18.69 -3.85 10.04
N SER A 425 18.19 -2.94 9.22
CA SER A 425 18.69 -1.55 9.19
C SER A 425 18.08 -0.72 10.31
N LYS A 426 16.74 -0.72 10.43
CA LYS A 426 16.01 0.09 11.41
C LYS A 426 14.73 -0.62 11.82
N SER A 427 14.26 -0.36 13.04
CA SER A 427 12.90 -0.68 13.47
C SER A 427 12.21 0.59 13.96
N TYR A 428 10.91 0.72 13.68
CA TYR A 428 10.13 1.86 14.12
C TYR A 428 8.69 1.45 14.46
N ALA A 429 8.18 2.04 15.54
CA ALA A 429 6.80 1.89 15.97
C ALA A 429 5.92 2.91 15.24
N HIS A 430 4.76 2.46 14.76
CA HIS A 430 3.82 3.31 14.05
C HIS A 430 2.80 3.94 15.01
N LYS A 431 2.30 5.12 14.65
CA LYS A 431 1.13 5.71 15.29
C LYS A 431 -0.12 4.92 14.91
N VAL A 432 -0.79 4.33 15.90
CA VAL A 432 -1.98 3.48 15.71
C VAL A 432 -3.23 4.19 16.24
N TRP A 433 -4.35 4.06 15.54
CA TRP A 433 -5.63 4.70 15.90
C TRP A 433 -6.62 3.74 16.58
N VAL A 434 -6.17 2.53 16.90
CA VAL A 434 -6.99 1.44 17.48
C VAL A 434 -6.39 1.04 18.84
N LYS A 435 -7.23 0.95 19.87
CA LYS A 435 -6.81 0.53 21.22
C LYS A 435 -6.29 -0.91 21.21
N ASN A 436 -5.26 -1.19 22.00
CA ASN A 436 -4.64 -2.52 22.20
C ASN A 436 -4.00 -3.14 20.95
N VAL A 437 -3.70 -2.34 19.94
CA VAL A 437 -2.94 -2.77 18.75
C VAL A 437 -1.60 -2.04 18.76
N GLU A 438 -0.55 -2.79 18.46
CA GLU A 438 0.78 -2.26 18.23
C GLU A 438 1.22 -2.66 16.84
N VAL A 439 1.84 -1.72 16.13
CA VAL A 439 2.34 -1.92 14.78
C VAL A 439 3.80 -1.50 14.76
N VAL A 440 4.67 -2.44 14.46
CA VAL A 440 6.12 -2.23 14.33
C VAL A 440 6.50 -2.63 12.91
N SER A 441 7.34 -1.82 12.28
CA SER A 441 7.98 -2.21 11.03
C SER A 441 9.49 -2.26 11.18
N TRP A 442 10.10 -3.09 10.35
CA TRP A 442 11.54 -3.23 10.18
C TRP A 442 11.88 -2.87 8.75
N GLN A 443 12.87 -2.01 8.59
CA GLN A 443 13.56 -1.82 7.31
C GLN A 443 14.71 -2.82 7.27
N LEU A 444 14.72 -3.65 6.23
CA LEU A 444 15.77 -4.62 5.95
C LEU A 444 16.49 -4.21 4.67
N THR A 445 17.81 -4.31 4.64
CA THR A 445 18.60 -4.16 3.42
C THR A 445 19.22 -5.49 3.07
N THR A 446 18.79 -6.06 1.95
CA THR A 446 19.34 -7.31 1.42
C THR A 446 20.78 -7.11 0.95
N PHE A 447 21.59 -8.18 0.97
CA PHE A 447 23.01 -8.08 0.60
C PHE A 447 23.23 -7.75 -0.88
N ASP A 448 22.26 -8.08 -1.74
CA ASP A 448 22.22 -7.65 -3.14
C ASP A 448 21.69 -6.22 -3.31
N GLY A 449 21.28 -5.53 -2.25
CA GLY A 449 21.05 -4.09 -2.24
C GLY A 449 19.59 -3.62 -2.32
N GLN A 450 18.62 -4.52 -2.23
CA GLN A 450 17.20 -4.14 -2.13
C GLN A 450 16.80 -3.81 -0.69
N SER A 451 16.05 -2.73 -0.51
CA SER A 451 15.39 -2.36 0.74
C SER A 451 13.99 -2.98 0.82
N LEU A 452 13.66 -3.60 1.96
CA LEU A 452 12.35 -4.21 2.24
C LEU A 452 11.78 -3.67 3.56
N PHE A 453 10.47 -3.46 3.59
CA PHE A 453 9.77 -2.95 4.77
C PHE A 453 8.79 -4.00 5.27
N ILE A 454 9.14 -4.69 6.35
CA ILE A 454 8.33 -5.78 6.91
C ILE A 454 7.58 -5.29 8.12
N LYS A 455 6.28 -5.57 8.16
CA LYS A 455 5.39 -5.07 9.21
C LYS A 455 4.84 -6.20 10.05
N LYS A 456 4.82 -6.00 11.37
CA LYS A 456 4.07 -6.85 12.30
C LYS A 456 2.99 -6.04 12.99
N ILE A 457 1.80 -6.61 12.99
CA ILE A 457 0.66 -6.13 13.77
C ILE A 457 0.45 -7.10 14.91
N SER A 458 0.61 -6.63 16.14
CA SER A 458 0.33 -7.40 17.35
C SER A 458 -0.88 -6.81 18.07
N ARG A 459 -1.73 -7.69 18.62
CA ARG A 459 -2.67 -7.30 19.68
C ARG A 459 -1.93 -7.44 21.00
N LYS A 460 -2.00 -6.44 21.86
CA LYS A 460 -1.50 -6.58 23.24
C LYS A 460 -2.33 -7.67 23.92
N GLN A 461 -1.74 -8.86 24.12
CA GLN A 461 -2.34 -9.91 24.94
C GLN A 461 -2.46 -9.37 26.38
N GLN A 462 -3.61 -9.62 27.03
CA GLN A 462 -3.63 -9.64 28.49
C GLN A 462 -2.73 -10.82 28.92
N PRO A 463 -1.83 -10.66 29.91
CA PRO A 463 -0.97 -11.74 30.32
C PRO A 463 -1.81 -12.91 30.84
N THR A 464 -1.61 -14.09 30.27
CA THR A 464 -2.17 -15.35 30.78
C THR A 464 -1.45 -15.74 32.07
N GLN A 465 -2.20 -16.37 32.98
CA GLN A 465 -1.78 -16.75 34.33
C GLN A 465 -0.49 -17.59 34.42
N GLU A 466 -0.09 -18.27 33.35
CA GLU A 466 1.11 -19.11 33.31
C GLU A 466 2.44 -18.34 33.31
N ASN A 467 2.48 -17.13 32.76
CA ASN A 467 3.71 -16.32 32.76
C ASN A 467 3.99 -15.63 34.12
N LEU A 468 3.05 -15.70 35.07
CA LEU A 468 3.21 -15.16 36.42
C LEU A 468 3.90 -16.14 37.38
N LEU A 469 4.03 -17.42 37.01
CA LEU A 469 4.57 -18.46 37.89
C LEU A 469 6.08 -18.71 37.70
N LYS A 470 6.67 -18.33 36.56
CA LYS A 470 8.09 -18.61 36.25
C LYS A 470 9.08 -17.51 36.65
N SER A 471 8.61 -16.33 37.03
CA SER A 471 9.47 -15.22 37.46
C SER A 471 9.42 -14.97 38.96
N ALA A 472 8.87 -15.89 39.74
CA ALA A 472 8.67 -15.74 41.19
C ALA A 472 9.92 -16.08 42.03
N ASP A 473 10.94 -16.74 41.47
CA ASP A 473 12.03 -17.31 42.28
C ASP A 473 13.33 -16.49 42.32
N GLU A 474 13.46 -15.40 41.57
CA GLU A 474 14.67 -14.58 41.66
C GLU A 474 14.35 -13.09 41.63
N LYS A 475 14.07 -12.56 42.82
CA LYS A 475 14.69 -11.35 43.40
C LYS A 475 13.73 -10.68 44.38
N SER A 476 14.03 -10.90 45.64
CA SER A 476 13.68 -10.02 46.75
C SER A 476 14.19 -8.59 46.51
N ASP A 477 13.46 -7.65 47.11
CA ASP A 477 13.81 -6.25 47.31
C ASP A 477 14.00 -5.36 46.09
N LYS A 478 12.88 -4.81 45.63
CA LYS A 478 12.55 -3.37 45.71
C LYS A 478 11.26 -3.11 44.93
N SER A 479 10.12 -3.27 45.58
CA SER A 479 8.81 -2.93 45.00
C SER A 479 8.28 -1.64 45.62
N GLU A 480 8.33 -0.54 44.86
CA GLU A 480 7.29 0.48 44.96
C GLU A 480 7.20 1.25 43.63
N ASN A 481 5.97 1.54 43.21
CA ASN A 481 5.57 2.31 42.03
C ASN A 481 5.59 1.60 40.65
N ASN A 482 4.55 0.79 40.40
CA ASN A 482 3.60 1.09 39.31
C ASN A 482 2.44 0.07 39.23
N ARG A 483 1.46 0.19 40.13
CA ARG A 483 0.13 -0.41 39.93
C ARG A 483 -0.75 0.60 39.19
N LYS A 484 -1.10 0.34 37.92
CA LYS A 484 -2.08 1.14 37.16
C LYS A 484 -3.38 1.29 37.96
N LEU A 485 -3.85 2.53 38.12
CA LEU A 485 -5.17 2.87 38.64
C LEU A 485 -6.24 2.28 37.70
N LYS A 486 -6.90 1.21 38.12
CA LYS A 486 -8.17 0.75 37.55
C LYS A 486 -9.23 1.00 38.60
N ASP A 487 -10.25 1.77 38.24
CA ASP A 487 -11.63 1.79 38.77
C ASP A 487 -12.26 3.14 38.41
N VAL A 488 -12.25 3.50 37.12
CA VAL A 488 -13.13 4.56 36.61
C VAL A 488 -14.47 3.90 36.35
N THR A 489 -15.49 4.31 37.09
CA THR A 489 -16.83 3.71 37.03
C THR A 489 -17.72 4.40 36.01
N ARG A 490 -17.48 5.68 35.73
CA ARG A 490 -18.17 6.44 34.67
C ARG A 490 -17.24 7.49 34.06
N LEU A 491 -17.38 7.70 32.75
CA LEU A 491 -16.68 8.71 31.95
C LEU A 491 -17.70 9.42 31.07
N GLY A 492 -17.70 10.75 31.07
CA GLY A 492 -18.57 11.56 30.22
C GLY A 492 -17.92 12.89 29.83
N ILE A 493 -18.54 13.61 28.90
CA ILE A 493 -18.12 14.92 28.40
C ILE A 493 -19.20 15.92 28.80
N LYS A 494 -18.81 16.95 29.55
CA LYS A 494 -19.63 18.12 29.83
C LYS A 494 -19.38 19.20 28.76
N LEU A 495 -20.45 19.63 28.10
CA LEU A 495 -20.43 20.65 27.05
C LEU A 495 -21.05 21.95 27.58
N PRO A 496 -20.26 23.01 27.77
CA PRO A 496 -20.77 24.33 28.11
C PRO A 496 -21.57 24.91 26.94
N VAL A 497 -22.80 25.34 27.20
CA VAL A 497 -23.71 25.92 26.20
C VAL A 497 -24.27 27.26 26.65
N ASP A 498 -24.45 28.17 25.69
CA ASP A 498 -24.99 29.52 25.94
C ASP A 498 -26.47 29.51 26.36
N ASN A 499 -27.24 28.55 25.86
CA ASN A 499 -28.65 28.38 26.18
C ASN A 499 -28.97 26.88 26.26
N ILE A 500 -29.25 26.40 27.47
CA ILE A 500 -29.41 24.97 27.74
C ILE A 500 -30.66 24.40 27.08
N ASP A 501 -31.74 25.19 26.97
CA ASP A 501 -33.00 24.75 26.36
C ASP A 501 -32.86 24.52 24.85
N LYS A 502 -32.19 25.44 24.15
CA LYS A 502 -31.90 25.30 22.72
C LYS A 502 -30.98 24.12 22.44
N ALA A 503 -29.93 23.94 23.25
CA ALA A 503 -29.02 22.81 23.11
C ALA A 503 -29.74 21.49 23.42
N ARG A 504 -30.57 21.44 24.47
CA ARG A 504 -31.40 20.29 24.81
C ARG A 504 -32.29 19.88 23.65
N GLU A 505 -33.01 20.82 23.06
CA GLU A 505 -33.86 20.55 21.89
C GLU A 505 -33.04 20.01 20.71
N PHE A 506 -31.90 20.63 20.41
CA PHE A 506 -31.01 20.17 19.35
C PHE A 506 -30.51 18.73 19.56
N TYR A 507 -29.96 18.42 20.73
CA TYR A 507 -29.38 17.10 20.97
C TYR A 507 -30.43 16.01 21.19
N ASN A 508 -31.55 16.31 21.86
CA ASN A 508 -32.59 15.32 22.14
C ASN A 508 -33.58 15.15 20.99
N ARG A 509 -34.14 16.24 20.43
CA ARG A 509 -35.19 16.15 19.41
C ARG A 509 -34.63 16.09 17.99
N ILE A 510 -33.58 16.85 17.68
CA ILE A 510 -33.03 16.89 16.31
C ILE A 510 -32.03 15.74 16.10
N LEU A 511 -31.14 15.51 17.05
CA LEU A 511 -30.14 14.43 16.96
C LEU A 511 -30.58 13.12 17.61
N GLY A 512 -31.72 13.09 18.31
CA GLY A 512 -32.35 11.87 18.80
C GLY A 512 -31.69 11.24 20.04
N LEU A 513 -30.81 11.95 20.75
CA LEU A 513 -30.14 11.41 21.94
C LEU A 513 -31.09 11.36 23.13
N ARG A 514 -31.21 10.22 23.80
CA ARG A 514 -32.11 10.05 24.95
C ARG A 514 -31.57 10.78 26.17
N ILE A 515 -32.44 11.55 26.84
CA ILE A 515 -32.13 12.14 28.15
C ILE A 515 -32.19 11.04 29.22
N VAL A 516 -31.07 10.82 29.91
CA VAL A 516 -30.92 9.81 30.97
C VAL A 516 -31.13 10.43 32.35
N ARG A 517 -30.75 11.69 32.54
CA ARG A 517 -30.95 12.45 33.79
C ARG A 517 -30.98 13.95 33.50
N GLU A 518 -31.86 14.68 34.18
CA GLU A 518 -31.99 16.14 34.03
C GLU A 518 -32.12 16.81 35.40
N THR A 519 -31.40 17.92 35.59
CA THR A 519 -31.55 18.85 36.72
C THR A 519 -31.64 20.27 36.16
N ARG A 520 -31.93 21.26 37.01
CA ARG A 520 -32.07 22.67 36.61
C ARG A 520 -30.92 23.20 35.75
N ASN A 521 -29.70 22.71 35.97
CA ASN A 521 -28.48 23.20 35.30
C ASN A 521 -27.70 22.11 34.55
N ILE A 522 -28.20 20.87 34.45
CA ILE A 522 -27.49 19.77 33.78
C ILE A 522 -28.46 18.88 33.02
N VAL A 523 -28.23 18.67 31.72
CA VAL A 523 -28.96 17.69 30.91
C VAL A 523 -28.01 16.58 30.47
N ASN A 524 -28.20 15.36 30.96
CA ASN A 524 -27.40 14.20 30.62
C ASN A 524 -28.06 13.36 29.51
N LEU A 525 -27.34 13.19 28.41
CA LEU A 525 -27.73 12.51 27.18
C LEU A 525 -26.91 11.23 27.02
N GLU A 526 -27.60 10.10 26.87
CA GLU A 526 -27.04 8.74 26.70
C GLU A 526 -26.03 8.32 27.79
N GLY A 527 -25.98 9.02 28.93
CA GLY A 527 -24.99 8.75 29.98
C GLY A 527 -23.58 9.23 29.65
N ILE A 528 -23.38 9.88 28.49
CA ILE A 528 -22.05 10.24 27.94
C ILE A 528 -21.90 11.75 27.81
N ILE A 529 -22.92 12.47 27.36
CA ILE A 529 -22.85 13.92 27.12
C ILE A 529 -23.68 14.64 28.17
N ALA A 530 -23.11 15.62 28.87
CA ALA A 530 -23.82 16.46 29.83
C ALA A 530 -23.78 17.92 29.38
N LEU A 531 -24.93 18.50 29.04
CA LEU A 531 -25.02 19.93 28.72
C LEU A 531 -25.02 20.73 30.02
N VAL A 532 -24.19 21.77 30.10
CA VAL A 532 -24.08 22.66 31.27
C VAL A 532 -24.05 24.13 30.83
N PRO A 533 -24.45 25.11 31.67
CA PRO A 533 -24.33 26.54 31.35
C PRO A 533 -22.90 26.96 31.00
N LYS A 534 -22.74 28.00 30.18
CA LYS A 534 -21.42 28.50 29.74
C LYS A 534 -20.51 28.95 30.90
N ASP A 535 -21.10 29.42 31.99
CA ASP A 535 -20.44 29.88 33.21
C ASP A 535 -20.31 28.78 34.29
N TYR A 536 -20.63 27.53 33.95
CA TYR A 536 -20.51 26.40 34.85
C TYR A 536 -19.07 26.23 35.37
N GLY A 537 -18.90 26.31 36.70
CA GLY A 537 -17.61 26.19 37.39
C GLY A 537 -16.90 27.52 37.67
N LYS A 538 -17.41 28.66 37.17
CA LYS A 538 -16.81 30.00 37.34
C LYS A 538 -16.66 30.44 38.80
N GLU A 539 -17.50 29.96 39.70
CA GLU A 539 -17.43 30.29 41.14
C GLU A 539 -16.25 29.64 41.88
N SER A 540 -15.59 28.65 41.26
CA SER A 540 -14.58 27.79 41.91
C SER A 540 -13.27 27.68 41.13
N ILE A 541 -13.13 28.46 40.06
CA ILE A 541 -11.94 28.56 39.21
C ILE A 541 -11.68 30.05 39.01
N ASP A 542 -10.43 30.51 39.15
CA ASP A 542 -10.10 31.93 38.95
C ASP A 542 -10.39 32.42 37.51
N ASN A 543 -10.71 33.71 37.37
CA ASN A 543 -11.17 34.30 36.10
C ASN A 543 -10.08 34.33 35.01
N GLU A 544 -8.80 34.37 35.38
CA GLU A 544 -7.67 34.32 34.43
C GLU A 544 -7.56 32.92 33.81
N THR A 545 -7.64 31.86 34.62
CA THR A 545 -7.64 30.47 34.15
C THR A 545 -8.91 30.10 33.37
N PHE A 546 -10.05 30.69 33.71
CA PHE A 546 -11.33 30.45 33.00
C PHE A 546 -11.36 31.12 31.60
N GLY A 547 -10.57 32.18 31.38
CA GLY A 547 -10.50 32.93 30.12
C GLY A 547 -9.60 32.31 29.05
N GLU A 548 -8.50 31.67 29.46
CA GLU A 548 -7.52 31.06 28.54
C GLU A 548 -7.90 29.64 28.06
N VAL A 549 -8.85 28.98 28.74
CA VAL A 549 -9.15 27.56 28.55
C VAL A 549 -10.58 27.34 28.02
N ARG A 550 -10.73 26.79 26.80
CA ARG A 550 -11.97 26.14 26.32
C ARG A 550 -11.58 24.96 25.42
N HIS A 551 -12.27 23.79 25.41
CA HIS A 551 -13.51 23.59 24.65
C HIS A 551 -14.41 22.43 25.17
N SER A 552 -14.03 21.65 26.19
CA SER A 552 -14.89 20.60 26.79
C SER A 552 -14.41 20.24 28.20
N ILE A 553 -15.33 19.89 29.09
CA ILE A 553 -15.02 19.45 30.45
C ILE A 553 -15.14 17.93 30.51
N LEU A 554 -14.09 17.22 30.91
CA LEU A 554 -14.12 15.77 31.07
C LEU A 554 -14.59 15.42 32.48
N TYR A 555 -15.63 14.59 32.57
CA TYR A 555 -16.19 14.12 33.84
C TYR A 555 -15.77 12.67 34.08
N ILE A 556 -15.13 12.42 35.23
CA ILE A 556 -14.66 11.09 35.64
C ILE A 556 -15.17 10.78 37.03
N GLU A 557 -15.81 9.63 37.21
CA GLU A 557 -16.07 9.06 38.54
C GLU A 557 -15.14 7.87 38.78
N THR A 558 -14.53 7.80 39.97
CA THR A 558 -13.64 6.70 40.33
C THR A 558 -13.83 6.22 41.76
N ARG A 559 -13.72 4.91 42.00
CA ARG A 559 -13.74 4.32 43.35
C ARG A 559 -12.41 4.47 44.09
N ASN A 560 -11.35 4.87 43.40
CA ASN A 560 -10.01 4.99 43.95
C ASN A 560 -9.57 6.46 44.05
N PHE A 561 -10.48 7.32 44.52
CA PHE A 561 -10.35 8.78 44.48
C PHE A 561 -9.05 9.31 45.09
N GLU A 562 -8.74 8.97 46.34
CA GLU A 562 -7.53 9.45 47.05
C GLU A 562 -6.23 9.04 46.33
N ARG A 563 -6.25 7.88 45.69
CA ARG A 563 -5.11 7.38 44.92
C ARG A 563 -4.93 8.11 43.59
N VAL A 564 -6.03 8.54 42.95
CA VAL A 564 -5.99 9.37 41.75
C VAL A 564 -5.48 10.77 42.09
N VAL A 565 -5.92 11.36 43.20
CA VAL A 565 -5.42 12.66 43.70
C VAL A 565 -3.89 12.60 43.86
N GLY A 566 -3.37 11.61 44.61
CA GLY A 566 -1.93 11.48 44.83
C GLY A 566 -1.13 11.21 43.55
N ALA A 567 -1.71 10.53 42.56
CA ALA A 567 -1.05 10.30 41.27
C ALA A 567 -0.96 11.57 40.42
N VAL A 568 -2.02 12.38 40.39
CA VAL A 568 -2.05 13.66 39.66
C VAL A 568 -1.12 14.69 40.30
N GLN A 569 -1.03 14.72 41.63
CA GLN A 569 -0.06 15.56 42.34
C GLN A 569 1.38 15.17 42.01
N LYS A 570 1.69 13.86 41.95
CA LYS A 570 3.02 13.36 41.60
C LYS A 570 3.39 13.55 40.13
N SER A 571 2.42 13.65 39.22
CA SER A 571 2.68 13.84 37.80
C SER A 571 2.99 15.29 37.41
N GLY A 572 2.85 16.24 38.34
CA GLY A 572 3.07 17.67 38.08
C GLY A 572 1.96 18.33 37.26
N ASN A 573 0.82 17.66 37.07
CA ASN A 573 -0.33 18.25 36.38
C ASN A 573 -0.94 19.39 37.22
N ARG A 574 -1.37 20.47 36.55
CA ARG A 574 -1.94 21.64 37.22
C ARG A 574 -3.30 21.29 37.82
N ILE A 575 -3.40 21.25 39.15
CA ILE A 575 -4.66 21.16 39.89
C ILE A 575 -5.22 22.57 40.03
N ILE A 576 -6.42 22.79 39.51
CA ILE A 576 -7.09 24.11 39.48
C ILE A 576 -8.17 24.23 40.54
N THR A 577 -8.70 23.10 41.02
CA THR A 577 -9.57 23.06 42.20
C THR A 577 -9.03 21.92 43.09
N PRO A 578 -8.48 22.21 44.28
CA PRO A 578 -8.02 21.17 45.19
C PRO A 578 -9.19 20.29 45.66
N VAL A 579 -8.87 19.15 46.29
CA VAL A 579 -9.91 18.23 46.79
C VAL A 579 -10.86 18.96 47.73
N THR A 580 -12.13 19.00 47.36
CA THR A 580 -13.21 19.62 48.12
C THR A 580 -14.49 18.77 48.00
N GLN A 581 -15.56 19.16 48.68
CA GLN A 581 -16.84 18.45 48.65
C GLN A 581 -17.91 19.27 47.92
N TRP A 582 -18.69 18.61 47.08
CA TRP A 582 -19.87 19.19 46.44
C TRP A 582 -21.02 18.18 46.44
N GLY A 583 -22.17 18.57 47.02
CA GLY A 583 -23.32 17.68 47.17
C GLY A 583 -23.02 16.40 47.97
N GLY A 584 -22.14 16.49 48.97
CA GLY A 584 -21.68 15.36 49.80
C GLY A 584 -20.62 14.46 49.16
N GLN A 585 -20.33 14.63 47.86
CA GLN A 585 -19.33 13.86 47.13
C GLN A 585 -17.99 14.61 47.07
N LYS A 586 -16.87 13.91 47.32
CA LYS A 586 -15.53 14.49 47.13
C LYS A 586 -15.19 14.61 45.64
N PHE A 587 -14.57 15.72 45.26
CA PHE A 587 -14.09 15.93 43.90
C PHE A 587 -12.86 16.84 43.86
N PHE A 588 -12.13 16.82 42.74
CA PHE A 588 -11.10 17.80 42.43
C PHE A 588 -11.06 18.07 40.91
N ARG A 589 -10.40 19.15 40.51
CA ARG A 589 -10.21 19.49 39.09
C ARG A 589 -8.75 19.67 38.74
N CYS A 590 -8.35 19.12 37.61
CA CYS A 590 -7.02 19.36 37.03
C CYS A 590 -7.11 19.66 35.54
N ILE A 591 -5.99 20.11 34.98
CA ILE A 591 -5.81 20.32 33.55
C ILE A 591 -5.03 19.15 32.97
N ASP A 592 -5.56 18.59 31.87
CA ASP A 592 -4.85 17.58 31.09
C ASP A 592 -3.75 18.20 30.21
N PRO A 593 -2.85 17.41 29.61
CA PRO A 593 -1.78 17.95 28.77
C PRO A 593 -2.25 18.74 27.54
N ASP A 594 -3.50 18.59 27.13
CA ASP A 594 -4.10 19.24 25.97
C ASP A 594 -4.92 20.50 26.38
N GLY A 595 -4.89 20.87 27.67
CA GLY A 595 -5.54 22.07 28.19
C GLY A 595 -7.02 21.87 28.59
N ASN A 596 -7.57 20.66 28.58
CA ASN A 596 -8.96 20.43 28.98
C ASN A 596 -9.11 20.37 30.51
N ILE A 597 -10.25 20.83 31.00
CA ILE A 597 -10.61 20.69 32.42
C ILE A 597 -11.12 19.27 32.65
N VAL A 598 -10.47 18.55 33.57
CA VAL A 598 -10.90 17.23 34.02
C VAL A 598 -11.44 17.34 35.44
N GLU A 599 -12.73 17.04 35.62
CA GLU A 599 -13.36 16.90 36.93
C GLU A 599 -13.38 15.43 37.33
N VAL A 600 -12.78 15.12 38.47
CA VAL A 600 -12.75 13.76 39.02
C VAL A 600 -13.57 13.72 40.30
N PHE A 601 -14.50 12.79 40.41
CA PHE A 601 -15.41 12.59 41.53
C PHE A 601 -15.21 11.22 42.18
N ASP A 602 -15.44 11.15 43.49
CA ASP A 602 -15.39 9.90 44.26
C ASP A 602 -16.68 9.08 44.08
N ALA A 603 -16.57 7.95 43.40
CA ALA A 603 -17.69 7.03 43.13
C ALA A 603 -18.12 6.19 44.34
N SER A 604 -17.44 6.29 45.49
CA SER A 604 -17.81 5.58 46.71
C SER A 604 -19.00 6.24 47.44
N TYR A 605 -19.32 7.49 47.13
CA TYR A 605 -20.48 8.19 47.70
C TYR A 605 -21.78 7.79 47.00
N ARG A 606 -22.75 7.28 47.77
CA ARG A 606 -24.14 7.10 47.35
C ARG A 606 -24.99 8.03 48.21
N PRO A 607 -25.71 9.02 47.62
CA PRO A 607 -26.67 9.79 48.40
C PRO A 607 -27.79 8.87 48.88
N ASP A 608 -28.17 9.00 50.16
CA ASP A 608 -29.35 8.34 50.69
C ASP A 608 -30.59 8.89 49.95
N LYS A 609 -31.57 8.03 49.68
CA LYS A 609 -32.73 8.35 48.83
C LYS A 609 -33.70 9.42 49.40
N ASN A 610 -33.35 10.09 50.50
CA ASN A 610 -34.25 10.99 51.23
C ASN A 610 -33.86 12.48 51.23
N ASP A 611 -32.78 12.90 50.59
CA ASP A 611 -32.49 14.33 50.39
C ASP A 611 -32.66 14.69 48.90
N VAL A 612 -33.87 15.14 48.55
CA VAL A 612 -34.20 15.84 47.29
C VAL A 612 -34.33 17.32 47.57
#